data_AF-A0A7W1RW93-F1
#
_entry.id   AF-A0A7W1RW93-F1
#
_cell.length_a   1.000
_cell.length_b   1.000
_cell.length_c   1.000
_cell.angle_alpha   90.00
_cell.angle_beta   90.00
_cell.angle_gamma   90.00
#
_symmetry.space_group_name_H-M   'P 1'
#
loop_
_entity.id
_entity.type
_entity.pdbx_description
1 polymer ?
#
loop_
_entity_poly.entity_id
_entity_poly.type
_entity_poly.pdbx_seq_one_letter_code
_entity_poly.pdbx_strand_id
1 'polypeptide(L)' 'MGPEPLAGLVVHAVLANPDGTLRYVDVWESREACDRAFDERIHPAVRETFQETGFRPAGEPPRNEVAVVDVLLGGGA' A
#
# COMPACT_ATOMS: atom_id res chain seq x y z
N MET A 1 6.22 3.46 9.05
CA MET A 1 5.39 2.26 9.32
C MET A 1 6.15 1.39 10.32
N GLY A 2 5.51 1.01 11.43
CA GLY A 2 6.15 0.17 12.45
C GLY A 2 6.23 -1.30 12.01
N PRO A 3 6.85 -2.19 12.83
CA PRO A 3 6.99 -3.61 12.50
C PRO A 3 5.65 -4.37 12.55
N GLU A 4 4.64 -3.79 13.19
CA GLU A 4 3.31 -4.39 13.34
C GLU A 4 2.58 -4.45 12.00
N PRO A 5 2.12 -5.64 11.56
CA PRO A 5 1.29 -5.79 10.37
C PRO A 5 0.07 -4.87 10.38
N LEU A 6 -0.41 -4.48 9.20
CA LEU A 6 -1.67 -3.75 9.07
C LEU A 6 -2.84 -4.74 9.20
N ALA A 7 -3.77 -4.46 10.10
CA ALA A 7 -4.91 -5.32 10.32
C ALA A 7 -5.73 -5.49 9.03
N GLY A 8 -5.97 -6.73 8.62
CA GLY A 8 -6.70 -7.09 7.40
C GLY A 8 -5.90 -7.01 6.10
N LEU A 9 -4.60 -6.69 6.13
CA LEU A 9 -3.70 -6.80 4.98
C LEU A 9 -3.29 -8.26 4.78
N VAL A 10 -3.57 -8.81 3.59
CA VAL A 10 -3.27 -10.22 3.23
C VAL A 10 -1.99 -10.31 2.41
N VAL A 11 -1.84 -9.45 1.40
CA VAL A 11 -0.67 -9.37 0.53
C VAL A 11 -0.28 -7.92 0.34
N HIS A 12 1.02 -7.63 0.39
CA HIS A 12 1.59 -6.34 0.01
C HIS A 12 2.73 -6.57 -0.97
N ALA A 13 2.63 -5.97 -2.14
CA ALA A 13 3.68 -5.99 -3.15
C ALA A 13 3.97 -4.58 -3.63
N VAL A 14 5.26 -4.22 -3.65
CA VAL A 14 5.75 -2.98 -4.24
C VAL A 14 6.50 -3.32 -5.51
N LEU A 15 6.02 -2.81 -6.63
CA LEU A 15 6.59 -3.02 -7.94
C LEU A 15 7.26 -1.72 -8.39
N ALA A 16 8.48 -1.82 -8.90
CA ALA A 16 9.14 -0.71 -9.58
C ALA A 16 8.84 -0.81 -11.09
N ASN A 17 8.29 0.25 -11.66
CA ASN A 17 8.08 0.35 -13.10
C ASN A 17 9.39 0.81 -13.79
N PRO A 18 9.57 0.53 -15.09
CA PRO A 18 10.76 0.95 -15.84
C PRO A 18 10.97 2.46 -15.89
N ASP A 19 9.91 3.26 -15.74
CA ASP A 19 9.96 4.73 -15.71
C ASP A 19 10.37 5.30 -14.33
N GLY A 20 10.71 4.43 -13.37
CA GLY A 20 11.11 4.81 -12.02
C GLY A 20 9.94 5.06 -11.07
N THR A 21 8.69 4.92 -11.52
CA THR A 21 7.51 5.00 -10.63
C THR A 21 7.32 3.71 -9.84
N LEU A 22 6.60 3.82 -8.71
CA LEU A 22 6.21 2.66 -7.91
C LEU A 22 4.73 2.34 -8.12
N ARG A 23 4.41 1.05 -8.12
CA ARG A 23 3.04 0.53 -8.07
C ARG A 23 2.89 -0.34 -6.84
N TYR A 24 1.88 -0.03 -6.04
CA TYR A 24 1.50 -0.82 -4.87
C TYR A 24 0.34 -1.73 -5.26
N VAL A 25 0.47 -3.01 -4.95
CA VAL A 25 -0.59 -4.01 -5.13
C VAL A 25 -0.84 -4.66 -3.79
N ASP A 26 -1.99 -4.38 -3.23
CA ASP A 26 -2.39 -4.87 -1.93
C ASP A 26 -3.67 -5.70 -2.04
N VAL A 27 -3.71 -6.80 -1.30
CA VAL A 27 -4.92 -7.60 -1.08
C VAL A 27 -5.35 -7.41 0.36
N TRP A 28 -6.61 -7.02 0.56
CA TRP A 28 -7.20 -6.75 1.87
C TRP A 28 -8.40 -7.65 2.10
N GLU A 29 -8.66 -8.02 3.36
CA GLU A 29 -9.84 -8.77 3.76
C GLU A 29 -11.14 -8.04 3.42
N SER A 30 -11.13 -6.70 3.51
CA SER A 30 -12.23 -5.86 3.09
C SER A 30 -11.77 -4.46 2.70
N ARG A 31 -12.66 -3.71 2.02
CA ARG A 31 -12.45 -2.29 1.73
C ARG A 31 -12.26 -1.47 3.01
N GLU A 32 -13.10 -1.72 4.02
CA GLU A 32 -13.11 -0.99 5.28
C GLU A 32 -11.79 -1.18 6.05
N ALA A 33 -11.19 -2.38 5.98
CA ALA A 33 -9.87 -2.62 6.56
C ALA A 33 -8.79 -1.80 5.84
N CYS A 34 -8.83 -1.76 4.51
CA CYS A 34 -7.93 -0.94 3.70
C CYS A 34 -8.07 0.55 4.04
N ASP A 35 -9.29 1.09 3.98
CA ASP A 35 -9.54 2.52 4.21
C ASP A 35 -9.11 2.94 5.63
N ARG A 36 -9.43 2.14 6.65
CA ARG A 36 -8.98 2.38 8.02
C ARG A 36 -7.46 2.38 8.14
N ALA A 37 -6.76 1.45 7.49
CA ALA A 37 -5.30 1.40 7.51
C ALA A 37 -4.67 2.64 6.83
N PHE A 38 -5.27 3.11 5.73
CA PHE A 38 -4.83 4.32 5.06
C PHE A 38 -4.98 5.55 5.94
N ASP A 39 -6.15 5.74 6.53
CA ASP A 39 -6.48 6.90 7.36
C ASP A 39 -5.65 6.95 8.66
N GLU A 40 -5.57 5.82 9.37
CA GLU A 40 -5.01 5.78 10.72
C GLU A 40 -3.50 5.58 10.75
N ARG A 41 -2.91 4.93 9.73
CA ARG A 41 -1.49 4.51 9.78
C ARG A 41 -0.67 4.92 8.57
N ILE A 42 -1.13 4.66 7.34
CA ILE A 42 -0.32 4.86 6.14
C ILE A 42 -0.17 6.35 5.83
N HIS A 43 -1.28 7.10 5.70
CA HIS A 43 -1.22 8.53 5.38
C HIS A 43 -0.46 9.34 6.43
N PRO A 44 -0.65 9.15 7.75
CA PRO A 44 0.16 9.82 8.75
C PRO A 44 1.66 9.58 8.56
N ALA A 45 2.07 8.32 8.39
CA ALA A 45 3.48 7.97 8.20
C ALA A 45 4.06 8.53 6.89
N VAL A 46 3.31 8.47 5.79
CA VAL A 46 3.74 9.01 4.50
C VAL A 46 3.86 10.54 4.55
N ARG A 47 2.90 11.22 5.19
CA ARG A 47 2.94 12.69 5.35
C ARG A 47 4.16 13.14 6.16
N GLU A 48 4.50 12.42 7.23
CA GLU A 48 5.71 12.68 8.02
C GLU A 48 6.96 12.61 7.14
N THR A 49 7.14 11.52 6.38
CA THR A 49 8.29 11.35 5.46
C THR A 49 8.33 12.43 4.37
N PHE A 50 7.18 12.82 3.81
CA PHE A 50 7.13 13.90 2.81
C PHE A 50 7.55 15.25 3.38
N GLN A 51 7.17 15.55 4.62
CA GLN A 51 7.59 16.77 5.31
C GLN A 51 9.10 16.79 5.56
N GLU A 52 9.68 15.68 6.02
CA GLU A 52 11.11 15.56 6.29
C GLU A 52 11.97 15.72 5.02
N THR A 53 11.51 15.18 3.91
CA THR A 53 12.21 15.22 2.62
C THR A 53 11.94 16.48 1.81
N GLY A 54 10.96 17.30 2.21
CA GLY A 54 10.46 18.43 1.44
C GLY A 54 9.73 18.01 0.15
N PHE A 55 9.42 16.73 -0.02
CA PHE A 55 8.69 16.21 -1.16
C PHE A 55 7.23 16.62 -1.12
N ARG A 56 6.68 17.07 -2.25
CA ARG A 56 5.27 17.41 -2.41
C ARG A 56 4.67 16.58 -3.53
N PRO A 57 3.82 15.57 -3.22
CA PRO A 57 3.15 14.81 -4.27
C PRO A 57 2.17 15.70 -5.03
N ALA A 58 1.99 15.43 -6.33
CA ALA A 58 1.00 16.13 -7.16
C ALA A 58 -0.45 15.80 -6.78
N GLY A 59 -0.67 14.69 -6.06
CA GLY A 59 -1.98 14.22 -5.60
C GLY A 59 -1.88 12.80 -5.05
N GLU A 60 -3.01 12.27 -4.60
CA GLU A 60 -3.11 10.86 -4.21
C GLU A 60 -2.97 9.96 -5.44
N PRO A 61 -2.17 8.87 -5.38
CA PRO A 61 -2.16 7.88 -6.44
C PRO A 61 -3.56 7.31 -6.69
N PRO A 62 -3.96 7.09 -7.95
CA PRO A 62 -5.27 6.50 -8.23
C PRO A 62 -5.34 5.07 -7.68
N ARG A 63 -6.42 4.77 -6.95
CA ARG A 63 -6.74 3.41 -6.50
C ARG A 63 -7.54 2.71 -7.59
N ASN A 64 -7.00 1.60 -8.10
CA ASN A 64 -7.68 0.74 -9.05
C ASN A 64 -8.10 -0.53 -8.33
N GLU A 65 -9.41 -0.69 -8.13
CA GLU A 65 -9.93 -1.87 -7.47
C GLU A 65 -10.09 -3.01 -8.45
N VAL A 66 -9.70 -4.20 -8.00
CA VAL A 66 -9.75 -5.41 -8.80
C VAL A 66 -10.30 -6.53 -7.93
N ALA A 67 -11.18 -7.34 -8.50
CA ALA A 67 -11.64 -8.55 -7.83
C ALA A 67 -10.53 -9.61 -7.86
N VAL A 68 -10.18 -10.13 -6.69
CA VAL A 68 -9.27 -11.26 -6.57
C VAL A 68 -10.03 -12.53 -6.94
N VAL A 69 -9.58 -13.20 -8.01
CA VAL A 69 -10.18 -14.47 -8.46
C VAL A 69 -9.43 -15.66 -7.86
N ASP A 70 -8.10 -15.58 -7.81
CA ASP A 70 -7.23 -16.60 -7.23
C ASP A 70 -5.92 -15.95 -6.75
N VAL A 71 -5.30 -16.54 -5.73
CA VAL A 71 -3.97 -16.14 -5.23
C VAL A 71 -3.15 -17.39 -5.00
N LEU A 72 -2.13 -17.58 -5.83
CA LEU A 72 -1.12 -18.62 -5.63
C LEU A 72 0.17 -17.97 -5.11
N LEU A 73 0.52 -18.28 -3.87
CA LEU A 73 1.82 -17.92 -3.32
C LEU A 73 2.80 -19.06 -3.61
N GLY A 74 3.88 -18.75 -4.34
CA GLY A 74 4.98 -19.71 -4.49
C GLY A 74 5.62 -19.95 -3.11
N GLY A 75 5.79 -21.22 -2.73
CA GLY A 75 6.49 -21.56 -1.49
C GLY A 75 7.91 -21.00 -1.52
N GLY A 76 8.24 -20.13 -0.57
CA GLY A 76 9.61 -19.65 -0.36
C GLY A 76 10.43 -20.68 0.40
N ALA A 77 11.67 -20.90 -0.05
CA ALA A 77 12.73 -21.56 0.72
C ALA A 77 13.31 -20.62 1.78
#